data_AF-A0A8E2I6Q2-F1
#
_entry.id   AF-A0A8E2I6Q2-F1
#
_cell.length_a   1.000
_cell.length_b   1.000
_cell.length_c   1.000
_cell.angle_alpha   90.00
_cell.angle_beta   90.00
_cell.angle_gamma   90.00
#
_symmetry.space_group_name_H-M   'P 1'
#
loop_
_entity.id
_entity.type
_entity.pdbx_description
1 polymer ?
#
loop_
_entity_poly.entity_id
_entity_poly.type
_entity_poly.pdbx_seq_one_letter_code
_entity_poly.pdbx_strand_id
1 'polypeptide(L)'
;MTYAREKGLEHYRFKSDGKERVRGVYHIQNVKSYHSRLKGWLNRFNSVATKYLGHYLSWFQFLDQIKHRNDDTTVSKMSIESCLFSTDTTYDKLRLSEFSI
;
A
#
# COMPACT_ATOMS: atom_id res chain seq x y z
N MET A 1 4.80 14.04 -16.26
CA MET A 1 5.84 14.03 -15.21
C MET A 1 5.66 12.75 -14.40
N THR A 2 6.71 12.12 -13.87
CA THR A 2 6.56 10.94 -13.01
C THR A 2 6.11 11.37 -11.62
N TYR A 3 5.09 10.73 -11.03
CA TYR A 3 4.56 11.03 -9.69
C TYR A 3 5.65 11.27 -8.62
N ALA A 4 6.69 10.44 -8.64
CA ALA A 4 7.82 10.58 -7.71
C ALA A 4 8.55 11.94 -7.83
N ARG A 5 8.71 12.46 -9.06
CA ARG A 5 9.36 13.75 -9.30
C ARG A 5 8.49 14.91 -8.80
N GLU A 6 7.18 14.80 -8.97
CA GLU A 6 6.23 15.80 -8.49
C GLU A 6 6.17 15.87 -6.95
N LYS A 7 6.28 14.71 -6.29
CA LYS A 7 6.30 14.61 -4.83
C LYS A 7 7.68 14.76 -4.19
N GLY A 8 8.73 15.04 -4.97
CA GLY A 8 10.10 15.13 -4.46
C GLY A 8 10.65 13.83 -3.87
N LEU A 9 10.09 12.69 -4.29
CA LEU A 9 10.48 11.36 -3.81
C LEU A 9 11.61 10.78 -4.66
N GLU A 10 12.62 10.25 -3.99
CA GLU A 10 13.70 9.53 -4.66
C GLU A 10 13.18 8.23 -5.28
N HIS A 11 13.35 8.06 -6.59
CA HIS A 11 12.86 6.89 -7.32
C HIS A 11 14.00 5.93 -7.66
N TYR A 12 13.99 4.76 -7.01
CA TYR A 12 14.93 3.68 -7.27
C TYR A 12 14.39 2.73 -8.35
N ARG A 13 14.98 2.78 -9.55
CA ARG A 13 14.61 1.90 -10.66
C ARG A 13 15.53 0.69 -10.74
N PHE A 14 14.95 -0.51 -10.63
CA PHE A 14 15.65 -1.76 -10.91
C PHE A 14 15.44 -2.15 -12.38
N LYS A 15 16.52 -2.52 -13.08
CA LYS A 15 16.43 -3.04 -14.46
C LYS A 15 15.89 -4.48 -14.42
N SER A 16 14.99 -4.83 -15.34
CA SER A 16 14.44 -6.19 -15.47
C SER A 16 15.51 -7.23 -15.81
N ASP A 17 16.50 -6.83 -16.60
CA ASP A 17 17.66 -7.63 -17.05
C ASP A 17 18.88 -7.52 -16.11
N GLY A 18 18.78 -6.72 -15.05
CA GLY A 18 19.87 -6.49 -14.12
C GLY A 18 20.04 -7.64 -13.12
N LYS A 19 21.27 -8.13 -12.93
CA LYS A 19 21.64 -9.01 -11.80
C LYS A 19 21.39 -8.33 -10.43
N GLU A 20 21.38 -7.00 -10.39
CA GLU A 20 21.16 -6.21 -9.18
C GLU A 20 19.67 -6.23 -8.79
N ARG A 21 19.32 -7.08 -7.83
CA ARG A 21 17.96 -7.18 -7.23
C ARG A 21 17.86 -6.51 -5.85
N VAL A 22 18.99 -6.02 -5.34
CA VAL A 22 19.15 -5.40 -4.02
C VAL A 22 20.00 -4.15 -4.19
N ARG A 23 19.53 -3.03 -3.64
CA ARG A 23 20.30 -1.78 -3.53
C ARG A 23 20.19 -1.29 -2.10
N GLY A 24 21.23 -1.52 -1.30
CA GLY A 24 21.21 -1.24 0.15
C GLY A 24 20.07 -2.00 0.84
N VAL A 25 19.20 -1.27 1.54
CA VAL A 25 18.00 -1.82 2.20
C VAL A 25 16.85 -2.15 1.23
N TYR A 26 16.93 -1.71 -0.02
CA TYR A 26 15.85 -1.86 -0.99
C TYR A 26 16.00 -3.17 -1.77
N HIS A 27 15.06 -4.09 -1.55
CA HIS A 27 14.99 -5.36 -2.28
C HIS A 27 13.72 -5.45 -3.12
N ILE A 28 13.86 -5.58 -4.46
CA ILE A 28 12.70 -5.71 -5.35
C ILE A 28 11.84 -6.94 -5.04
N GLN A 29 12.43 -7.99 -4.47
CA GLN A 29 11.68 -9.19 -4.09
C GLN A 29 10.71 -8.91 -2.93
N ASN A 30 11.07 -8.03 -1.99
CA ASN A 30 10.15 -7.62 -0.92
C ASN A 30 8.94 -6.89 -1.49
N VAL A 31 9.16 -5.99 -2.46
CA VAL A 31 8.07 -5.28 -3.15
C VAL A 31 7.19 -6.25 -3.92
N LYS A 32 7.78 -7.19 -4.67
CA LYS A 32 7.03 -8.22 -5.41
C LYS A 32 6.21 -9.12 -4.47
N SER A 33 6.79 -9.54 -3.35
CA SER A 33 6.11 -10.35 -2.33
C SER A 33 4.95 -9.60 -1.69
N TYR A 34 5.14 -8.33 -1.31
CA TYR A 34 4.07 -7.47 -0.81
C TYR A 34 2.93 -7.34 -1.83
N HIS A 35 3.26 -7.04 -3.09
CA HIS A 35 2.27 -6.90 -4.16
C HIS A 35 1.49 -8.20 -4.40
N SER A 36 2.18 -9.36 -4.41
CA SER A 36 1.53 -10.66 -4.56
C SER A 36 0.55 -10.96 -3.43
N ARG A 37 0.91 -10.64 -2.18
CA ARG A 37 0.03 -10.79 -1.00
C ARG A 37 -1.19 -9.89 -1.10
N LEU A 38 -1.00 -8.62 -1.47
CA LEU A 38 -2.09 -7.68 -1.68
C LEU A 38 -3.04 -8.16 -2.77
N LYS A 39 -2.52 -8.60 -3.92
CA LYS A 39 -3.33 -9.11 -5.02
C LYS A 39 -4.14 -10.35 -4.61
N GLY A 40 -3.50 -11.31 -3.93
CA GLY A 40 -4.19 -12.49 -3.40
C GLY A 40 -5.27 -12.15 -2.37
N TRP A 41 -5.03 -11.11 -1.55
CA TRP A 41 -6.00 -10.61 -0.59
C TRP A 41 -7.20 -9.94 -1.27
N LEU A 42 -6.95 -9.09 -2.27
CA LEU A 42 -7.97 -8.40 -3.06
C LEU A 42 -8.83 -9.36 -3.88
N ASN A 43 -8.25 -10.44 -4.42
CA ASN A 43 -8.97 -11.44 -5.23
C ASN A 43 -10.15 -12.11 -4.50
N ARG A 44 -10.20 -12.06 -3.16
CA ARG A 44 -11.32 -12.60 -2.39
C ARG A 44 -12.56 -11.72 -2.45
N PHE A 45 -12.40 -10.46 -2.82
CA PHE A 45 -13.50 -9.55 -3.07
C PHE A 45 -13.77 -9.59 -4.57
N ASN A 46 -15.02 -9.82 -4.98
CA ASN A 46 -15.46 -9.87 -6.39
C ASN A 46 -15.43 -8.47 -7.03
N SER A 47 -14.26 -7.81 -7.00
CA SER A 47 -14.01 -6.39 -7.20
C SER A 47 -14.12 -5.54 -5.93
N VAL A 48 -13.23 -4.55 -5.80
CA VAL A 48 -13.23 -3.57 -4.72
C VAL A 48 -13.78 -2.26 -5.23
N ALA A 49 -14.79 -1.72 -4.55
CA ALA A 49 -15.33 -0.41 -4.87
C ALA A 49 -14.22 0.64 -4.69
N THR A 50 -13.88 1.35 -5.78
CA THR A 50 -12.79 2.33 -5.75
C THR A 50 -13.01 3.36 -4.65
N LYS A 51 -14.24 3.78 -4.35
CA LYS A 51 -14.62 4.70 -3.26
C LYS A 51 -14.11 4.29 -1.86
N TYR A 52 -13.81 3.02 -1.65
CA TYR A 52 -13.37 2.52 -0.35
C TYR A 52 -11.95 1.94 -0.38
N LEU A 53 -11.25 1.99 -1.52
CA LEU A 53 -9.95 1.34 -1.69
C LEU A 53 -8.94 1.75 -0.59
N GLY A 54 -8.97 2.99 -0.11
CA GLY A 54 -8.16 3.43 1.03
C GLY A 54 -8.39 2.59 2.30
N HIS A 55 -9.64 2.31 2.64
CA HIS A 55 -9.99 1.45 3.78
C HIS A 55 -9.53 0.01 3.56
N TYR A 56 -9.68 -0.53 2.35
CA TYR A 56 -9.21 -1.87 2.01
C TYR A 56 -7.69 -1.98 2.14
N LEU A 57 -6.94 -0.96 1.71
CA LEU A 57 -5.49 -0.93 1.83
C LEU A 57 -5.02 -0.83 3.29
N SER A 58 -5.67 0.00 4.10
CA SER A 58 -5.40 0.06 5.54
C SER A 58 -5.66 -1.29 6.23
N TRP A 59 -6.77 -1.94 5.88
CA TRP A 59 -7.10 -3.27 6.42
C TRP A 59 -6.08 -4.33 5.97
N PHE A 60 -5.69 -4.32 4.70
CA PHE A 60 -4.65 -5.22 4.21
C PHE A 60 -3.33 -5.00 4.94
N GLN A 61 -2.88 -3.76 5.09
CA GLN A 61 -1.63 -3.43 5.78
C GLN A 61 -1.63 -3.92 7.22
N PHE A 62 -2.75 -3.73 7.92
CA PHE A 62 -2.95 -4.23 9.26
C PHE A 62 -2.82 -5.77 9.34
N LEU A 63 -3.54 -6.50 8.48
CA LEU A 63 -3.49 -7.96 8.44
C LEU A 63 -2.10 -8.48 8.06
N ASP A 64 -1.42 -7.81 7.12
CA ASP A 64 -0.08 -8.17 6.69
C ASP A 64 0.94 -8.00 7.82
N GLN A 65 0.82 -6.93 8.62
CA GLN A 65 1.67 -6.69 9.78
C GLN A 65 1.44 -7.71 10.91
N ILE A 66 0.20 -8.08 11.16
CA ILE A 66 -0.15 -9.07 12.19
C ILE A 66 0.36 -10.46 11.83
N LYS A 67 0.28 -10.84 10.56
CA LYS A 67 0.78 -12.15 10.12
C LYS A 67 2.26 -12.36 10.47
N HIS A 68 3.02 -11.27 10.60
CA HIS A 68 4.44 -11.29 10.98
C HIS A 68 4.67 -11.05 12.48
N ARG A 69 3.61 -11.03 13.31
CA ARG A 69 3.66 -10.71 14.75
C ARG A 69 3.03 -11.84 15.57
N ASN A 70 3.66 -12.22 16.67
CA ASN A 70 3.25 -13.34 17.53
C ASN A 70 2.53 -12.89 18.83
N ASP A 71 1.90 -11.71 18.85
CA ASP A 71 1.29 -11.14 20.07
C ASP A 71 -0.14 -10.64 19.81
N ASP A 72 -1.12 -11.38 20.34
CA ASP A 72 -2.57 -11.18 20.19
C ASP A 72 -3.10 -9.88 20.77
N THR A 73 -2.44 -9.30 21.79
CA THR A 73 -2.92 -8.05 22.41
C THR A 73 -2.71 -6.83 21.52
N THR A 74 -1.65 -6.85 20.71
CA THR A 74 -1.36 -5.79 19.74
C THR A 74 -2.29 -5.85 18.53
N VAL A 75 -2.74 -7.06 18.15
CA VAL A 75 -3.68 -7.30 17.03
C VAL A 75 -4.99 -6.54 17.24
N SER A 76 -5.64 -6.72 18.39
CA SER A 76 -6.94 -6.09 18.68
C SER A 76 -6.86 -4.56 18.69
N LYS A 77 -5.77 -4.01 19.25
CA LYS A 77 -5.55 -2.56 19.36
C LYS A 77 -5.34 -1.91 17.99
N MET A 78 -4.49 -2.52 17.17
CA MET A 78 -4.23 -2.08 15.81
C MET A 78 -5.46 -2.23 14.88
N SER A 79 -6.36 -3.19 15.16
CA SER A 79 -7.61 -3.39 14.40
C SER A 79 -8.52 -2.17 14.58
N ILE A 80 -8.67 -1.75 15.84
CA ILE A 80 -9.45 -0.56 16.21
C ILE A 80 -8.81 0.70 15.62
N GLU A 81 -7.49 0.86 15.73
CA GLU A 81 -6.76 2.00 15.15
C GLU A 81 -6.91 2.09 13.62
N SER A 82 -6.90 0.95 12.91
CA SER A 82 -7.07 0.93 11.45
C SER A 82 -8.47 1.37 11.00
N CYS A 83 -9.49 1.10 11.83
CA CYS A 83 -10.86 1.55 11.61
C CYS A 83 -11.08 3.01 12.02
N LEU A 84 -10.27 3.52 12.97
CA LEU A 84 -10.30 4.91 13.44
C LEU A 84 -9.55 5.88 12.54
N PHE A 85 -8.72 5.40 11.61
CA PHE A 85 -8.02 6.26 10.67
C PHE A 85 -9.04 6.91 9.72
N SER A 86 -9.33 8.20 9.95
CA SER A 86 -10.13 9.00 9.04
C SER A 86 -9.40 9.12 7.71
N THR A 87 -9.94 8.52 6.67
CA THR A 87 -9.55 8.81 5.29
C THR A 87 -10.17 10.16 4.90
N ASP A 88 -9.69 11.26 5.50
CA ASP A 88 -10.21 12.62 5.26
C ASP A 88 -10.03 13.12 3.81
N THR A 89 -9.30 12.35 3.01
CA THR A 89 -9.20 12.50 1.56
C THR A 89 -10.23 11.62 0.86
N THR A 90 -11.42 12.15 0.65
CA THR A 90 -12.42 11.62 -0.27
C THR A 90 -11.84 11.48 -1.68
N TYR A 91 -12.25 10.45 -2.43
CA TYR A 91 -11.85 10.21 -3.83
C TYR A 91 -12.01 11.42 -4.74
N ASP A 92 -12.99 12.27 -4.45
CA ASP A 92 -13.20 13.52 -5.17
C ASP A 92 -12.03 14.48 -5.00
N LYS A 93 -11.42 14.59 -3.81
CA LYS A 93 -10.21 15.41 -3.61
C LYS A 93 -9.01 14.88 -4.39
N LEU A 94 -8.84 13.55 -4.47
CA LEU A 94 -7.74 12.93 -5.24
C LEU A 94 -7.95 13.04 -6.75
N ARG A 95 -9.18 12.81 -7.24
CA ARG A 95 -9.54 12.91 -8.67
C ARG A 95 -9.55 14.34 -9.18
N LEU A 96 -10.01 15.30 -8.37
CA LEU A 96 -10.07 16.71 -8.74
C LEU A 96 -8.71 17.41 -8.59
N SER A 97 -7.79 16.88 -7.77
CA SER A 97 -6.43 17.43 -7.67
C SER A 97 -5.56 17.21 -8.91
N GLU A 98 -5.91 16.28 -9.81
CA GLU A 98 -5.19 16.07 -11.08
C GLU A 98 -5.65 17.02 -12.22
N PHE A 99 -6.63 17.90 -11.99
CA PHE A 99 -7.16 18.78 -13.06
C PHE A 99 -7.40 20.24 -12.65
N SER A 100 -6.95 20.70 -11.48
CA SER A 100 -6.89 22.14 -11.24
C SER A 100 -5.64 22.70 -11.91
N ILE A 101 -5.84 23.43 -13.00
CA ILE A 101 -4.87 24.35 -13.61
C ILE A 101 -4.49 25.42 -12.59
#